data_AF-A0A439D9W5-F1
#
_entry.id   AF-A0A439D9W5-F1
#
_cell.length_a   1.000
_cell.length_b   1.000
_cell.length_c   1.000
_cell.angle_alpha   90.00
_cell.angle_beta   90.00
_cell.angle_gamma   90.00
#
_symmetry.space_group_name_H-M   'P 1'
#
loop_
_entity.id
_entity.type
_entity.pdbx_description
1 polymer ?
#
loop_
_entity_poly.entity_id
_entity_poly.type
_entity_poly.pdbx_seq_one_letter_code
_entity_poly.pdbx_strand_id
1 'polypeptide(L)'
;MRHFSAWTSAMRDGRWGEVFPSRKTTGGAQEGQVWERHLAFLKEHVPPEKLVFFDVRDGWEPLCKALGREVPKGIDFPRSNDSKAMEEIFRNEIRTGLRRWAMVLGTAAVMFWGWRSYMA
;
A
#
# COMPACT_ATOMS: atom_id res chain seq x y z
N MET A 1 -10.54 15.80 5.54
CA MET A 1 -9.49 15.83 4.49
C MET A 1 -9.24 17.24 3.94
N ARG A 2 -9.28 18.31 4.75
CA ARG A 2 -9.15 19.70 4.24
C ARG A 2 -7.78 19.99 3.60
N HIS A 3 -6.73 19.37 4.11
CA HIS A 3 -5.34 19.63 3.69
C HIS A 3 -4.75 18.56 2.79
N PHE A 4 -5.56 17.57 2.41
CA PHE A 4 -5.06 16.42 1.66
C PHE A 4 -4.51 16.83 0.30
N SER A 5 -5.24 17.67 -0.45
CA SER A 5 -4.80 18.16 -1.77
C SER A 5 -3.53 19.03 -1.70
N ALA A 6 -3.45 19.88 -0.69
CA ALA A 6 -2.26 20.70 -0.45
C ALA A 6 -1.04 19.81 -0.13
N TRP A 7 -1.23 18.81 0.73
CA TRP A 7 -0.18 17.84 1.07
C TRP A 7 0.25 16.99 -0.13
N THR A 8 -0.68 16.46 -0.92
CA THR A 8 -0.31 15.65 -2.11
C THR A 8 0.44 16.49 -3.15
N SER A 9 0.03 17.76 -3.32
CA SER A 9 0.73 18.68 -4.23
C SER A 9 2.13 19.00 -3.69
N ALA A 10 2.26 19.28 -2.39
CA ALA A 10 3.55 19.57 -1.77
C ALA A 10 4.53 18.37 -1.83
N MET A 11 4.04 17.13 -1.70
CA MET A 11 4.89 15.96 -1.92
C MET A 11 5.29 15.84 -3.39
N ARG A 12 4.32 15.87 -4.31
CA ARG A 12 4.58 15.70 -5.75
C ARG A 12 5.52 16.78 -6.29
N ASP A 13 5.34 18.02 -5.87
CA ASP A 13 6.05 19.19 -6.41
C ASP A 13 7.28 19.57 -5.57
N GLY A 14 7.53 18.87 -4.45
CA GLY A 14 8.70 19.05 -3.60
C GLY A 14 9.77 17.97 -3.78
N ARG A 15 10.60 17.76 -2.74
CA ARG A 15 11.73 16.81 -2.76
C ARG A 15 11.34 15.38 -3.20
N TRP A 16 10.12 14.95 -2.90
CA TRP A 16 9.68 13.62 -3.33
C TRP A 16 9.53 13.55 -4.86
N GLY A 17 9.01 14.58 -5.52
CA GLY A 17 8.96 14.65 -6.99
C GLY A 17 10.33 14.74 -7.65
N GLU A 18 11.29 15.41 -7.01
CA GLU A 18 12.67 15.50 -7.50
C GLU A 18 13.36 14.12 -7.50
N VAL A 19 13.21 13.37 -6.41
CA VAL A 19 13.83 12.04 -6.25
C VAL A 19 13.05 10.97 -7.02
N PHE A 20 11.72 11.09 -7.08
CA PHE A 20 10.80 10.13 -7.68
C PHE A 20 9.93 10.78 -8.76
N PRO A 21 10.52 11.19 -9.90
CA PRO A 21 9.77 11.86 -10.95
C PRO A 21 8.75 10.89 -11.55
N SER A 22 7.52 11.39 -11.71
CA SER A 22 6.44 10.62 -12.27
C SER A 22 6.80 10.10 -13.67
N ARG A 23 6.38 8.89 -14.01
CA ARG A 23 6.53 8.34 -15.36
C ARG A 23 5.98 9.28 -16.46
N LYS A 24 5.01 10.12 -16.12
CA LYS A 24 4.35 11.05 -17.05
C LYS A 24 5.07 12.41 -17.21
N THR A 25 6.08 12.71 -16.39
CA THR A 25 6.85 13.97 -16.49
C THR A 25 8.06 13.81 -17.40
N THR A 26 8.54 14.90 -17.98
CA THR A 26 9.80 14.93 -18.75
C THR A 26 10.96 14.46 -17.85
N GLY A 27 11.64 13.37 -18.22
CA GLY A 27 12.66 12.73 -17.37
C GLY A 27 12.12 11.69 -16.36
N GLY A 28 10.84 11.32 -16.48
CA GLY A 28 10.17 10.33 -15.64
C GLY A 28 10.87 8.98 -15.58
N ALA A 29 11.00 8.43 -14.37
CA ALA A 29 11.70 7.17 -14.14
C ALA A 29 10.77 5.97 -14.41
N GLN A 30 11.29 4.93 -15.07
CA GLN A 30 10.63 3.62 -15.09
C GLN A 30 10.75 2.93 -13.72
N GLU A 31 9.90 1.94 -13.44
CA GLU A 31 9.81 1.28 -12.12
C GLU A 31 11.16 0.75 -11.61
N GLY A 32 12.01 0.17 -12.48
CA GLY A 32 13.36 -0.26 -12.11
C GLY A 32 14.32 0.89 -11.78
N GLN A 33 14.16 2.04 -12.44
CA GLN A 33 14.98 3.22 -12.22
C GLN A 33 14.63 3.92 -10.90
N VAL A 34 13.38 3.81 -10.43
CA VAL A 34 12.95 4.39 -9.14
C VAL A 34 13.69 3.75 -7.98
N TRP A 35 13.86 2.42 -8.01
CA TRP A 35 14.59 1.69 -6.98
C TRP A 35 16.07 2.09 -6.93
N GLU A 36 16.76 2.04 -8.06
CA GLU A 36 18.18 2.39 -8.14
C GLU A 36 18.44 3.85 -7.74
N ARG A 37 17.58 4.78 -8.20
CA ARG A 37 17.65 6.19 -7.79
C ARG A 37 17.45 6.36 -6.29
N HIS A 38 16.51 5.62 -5.70
CA HIS A 38 16.31 5.67 -4.25
C HIS A 38 17.57 5.22 -3.49
N LEU A 39 18.17 4.10 -3.91
CA LEU A 39 19.39 3.60 -3.29
C LEU A 39 20.56 4.57 -3.44
N ALA A 40 20.73 5.19 -4.62
CA ALA A 40 21.75 6.20 -4.84
C ALA A 40 21.52 7.43 -3.96
N PHE A 41 20.29 7.93 -3.92
CA PHE A 41 19.90 9.08 -3.09
C PHE A 41 20.18 8.81 -1.60
N LEU A 42 19.84 7.62 -1.09
CA LEU A 42 20.13 7.23 0.30
C LEU A 42 21.63 7.21 0.59
N LYS A 43 22.45 6.61 -0.30
CA LYS A 43 23.91 6.53 -0.12
C LYS A 43 24.57 7.90 -0.17
N GLU A 44 24.03 8.83 -0.94
CA GLU A 44 24.55 10.19 -1.07
C GLU A 44 24.20 11.06 0.15
N HIS A 45 22.99 10.90 0.70
CA HIS A 45 22.45 11.84 1.70
C HIS A 45 22.43 11.32 3.13
N VAL A 46 22.53 10.00 3.35
CA VAL A 46 22.52 9.40 4.69
C VAL A 46 23.96 9.02 5.07
N PRO A 47 24.48 9.48 6.22
CA PRO A 47 25.80 9.05 6.69
C PRO A 47 25.89 7.52 6.74
N PRO A 48 27.00 6.90 6.25
CA PRO A 48 27.10 5.45 6.14
C PRO A 48 26.84 4.70 7.45
N GLU A 49 27.24 5.27 8.58
CA GLU A 49 27.02 4.70 9.92
C GLU A 49 25.55 4.72 10.37
N LYS A 50 24.68 5.48 9.69
CA LYS A 50 23.23 5.54 9.92
C LYS A 50 22.43 4.86 8.80
N LEU A 51 23.10 4.28 7.80
CA LEU A 51 22.46 3.62 6.67
C LEU A 51 22.66 2.10 6.73
N VAL A 52 21.55 1.37 6.82
CA VAL A 52 21.57 -0.10 6.83
C VAL A 52 20.64 -0.62 5.74
N PHE A 53 21.17 -1.48 4.88
CA PHE A 53 20.37 -2.26 3.95
C PHE A 53 20.00 -3.59 4.63
N PHE A 54 18.70 -3.78 4.84
CA PHE A 54 18.14 -4.93 5.54
C PHE A 54 17.12 -5.62 4.65
N ASP A 55 17.25 -6.94 4.50
CA ASP A 55 16.24 -7.78 3.87
C ASP A 55 15.29 -8.31 4.95
N VAL A 56 14.01 -7.99 4.84
CA VAL A 56 12.97 -8.43 5.79
C VAL A 56 12.88 -9.95 5.92
N ARG A 57 13.40 -10.71 4.95
CA ARG A 57 13.43 -12.18 4.99
C ARG A 57 14.45 -12.70 6.01
N ASP A 58 15.45 -11.92 6.37
CA ASP A 58 16.51 -12.30 7.30
C ASP A 58 16.08 -12.22 8.78
N GLY A 59 14.90 -11.65 9.07
CA GLY A 59 14.30 -11.67 10.40
C GLY A 59 14.97 -10.74 11.41
N TRP A 60 14.90 -11.10 12.69
CA TRP A 60 15.27 -10.21 13.81
C TRP A 60 16.75 -9.90 13.89
N GLU A 61 17.62 -10.87 13.61
CA GLU A 61 19.04 -10.79 13.94
C GLU A 61 19.77 -9.59 13.28
N PRO A 62 19.74 -9.41 11.95
CA PRO A 62 20.42 -8.26 11.33
C PRO A 62 19.77 -6.91 11.67
N LEU A 63 18.45 -6.88 11.86
CA LEU A 63 17.74 -5.65 12.26
C LEU A 63 18.12 -5.22 13.69
N CYS A 64 18.09 -6.15 14.65
CA CYS A 64 18.47 -5.88 16.02
C CYS A 64 19.94 -5.47 16.14
N LYS A 65 20.84 -6.13 15.38
CA LYS A 65 22.25 -5.75 15.29
C LYS A 65 22.43 -4.32 14.80
N ALA A 66 21.74 -3.95 13.72
CA ALA A 66 21.76 -2.60 13.17
C ALA A 66 21.27 -1.53 14.16
N LEU A 67 20.28 -1.87 14.98
CA LEU A 67 19.69 -0.98 15.97
C LEU A 67 20.40 -0.99 17.34
N GLY A 68 21.41 -1.86 17.53
CA GLY A 68 22.06 -2.05 18.84
C GLY A 68 21.10 -2.58 19.92
N ARG A 69 20.18 -3.48 19.54
CA ARG A 69 19.16 -4.06 20.44
C ARG A 69 19.32 -5.57 20.53
N GLU A 70 18.80 -6.16 21.60
CA GLU A 70 18.72 -7.61 21.76
C GLU A 70 17.62 -8.20 20.86
N VAL A 71 17.80 -9.44 20.42
CA VAL A 71 16.78 -10.19 19.67
C VAL A 71 15.66 -10.61 20.63
N PRO A 72 14.38 -10.32 20.32
CA PRO A 72 13.26 -10.75 21.14
C PRO A 72 13.20 -12.28 21.29
N LYS A 73 13.05 -12.77 22.53
CA LYS A 73 12.96 -14.21 22.82
C LYS A 73 11.51 -14.69 22.68
N GLY A 74 11.31 -15.80 21.97
CA GLY A 74 10.00 -16.44 21.83
C GLY A 74 9.00 -15.67 20.96
N ILE A 75 9.45 -14.69 20.18
CA ILE A 75 8.60 -13.90 19.27
C ILE A 75 9.14 -14.06 17.85
N ASP A 76 8.34 -14.67 16.98
CA ASP A 76 8.67 -14.80 15.56
C ASP A 76 8.70 -13.44 14.86
N PHE A 77 9.51 -13.32 13.81
CA PHE A 77 9.53 -12.11 13.00
C PHE A 77 8.18 -11.92 12.29
N PRO A 78 7.53 -10.75 12.39
CA PRO A 78 6.16 -10.57 11.94
C PRO A 78 6.04 -10.67 10.41
N ARG A 79 5.00 -11.39 9.95
CA ARG A 79 4.62 -11.52 8.53
C ARG A 79 3.13 -11.26 8.36
N SER A 80 2.73 -10.00 8.37
CA SER A 80 1.32 -9.59 8.32
C SER A 80 0.91 -8.86 7.03
N ASN A 81 1.88 -8.39 6.24
CA ASN A 81 1.64 -7.63 5.02
C ASN A 81 2.22 -8.36 3.80
N ASP A 82 1.88 -9.64 3.66
CA ASP A 82 2.27 -10.44 2.49
C ASP A 82 1.12 -10.51 1.46
N SER A 83 1.44 -11.02 0.27
CA SER A 83 0.47 -11.12 -0.83
C SER A 83 -0.74 -11.97 -0.47
N LYS A 84 -0.57 -13.00 0.39
CA LYS A 84 -1.66 -13.88 0.81
C LYS A 84 -2.64 -13.15 1.73
N ALA A 85 -2.13 -12.38 2.70
CA ALA A 85 -2.93 -11.54 3.57
C ALA A 85 -3.77 -10.55 2.75
N MET A 86 -3.18 -9.92 1.74
CA MET A 86 -3.91 -9.03 0.84
C MET A 86 -4.96 -9.77 0.01
N GLU A 87 -4.64 -10.95 -0.53
CA GLU A 87 -5.58 -11.77 -1.28
C GLU A 87 -6.82 -12.15 -0.44
N GLU A 88 -6.60 -12.49 0.83
CA GLU A 88 -7.68 -12.78 1.77
C GLU A 88 -8.59 -11.58 2.04
N ILE A 89 -7.99 -10.40 2.28
CA ILE A 89 -8.73 -9.15 2.45
C ILE A 89 -9.58 -8.87 1.21
N PHE A 90 -8.98 -8.88 0.02
CA PHE A 90 -9.69 -8.63 -1.24
C PHE A 90 -10.84 -9.60 -1.45
N ARG A 91 -10.62 -10.91 -1.23
CA ARG A 91 -11.64 -11.94 -1.37
C ARG A 91 -12.83 -11.70 -0.44
N ASN A 92 -12.58 -11.33 0.82
CA ASN A 92 -13.64 -11.05 1.78
C ASN A 92 -14.43 -9.78 1.42
N GLU A 93 -13.74 -8.72 0.99
CA GLU A 93 -14.39 -7.48 0.58
C GLU A 93 -15.24 -7.68 -0.69
N ILE A 94 -14.73 -8.40 -1.69
CA ILE A 94 -15.48 -8.73 -2.91
C ILE A 94 -16.73 -9.54 -2.57
N ARG A 95 -16.61 -10.59 -1.75
CA ARG A 95 -17.75 -11.42 -1.35
C ARG A 95 -18.80 -10.58 -0.61
N THR A 96 -18.37 -9.70 0.29
CA THR A 96 -19.27 -8.81 1.03
C THR A 96 -19.98 -7.84 0.10
N GLY A 97 -19.24 -7.23 -0.84
CA GLY A 97 -19.79 -6.37 -1.88
C GLY A 97 -20.84 -7.08 -2.73
N LEU A 98 -20.53 -8.28 -3.23
CA LEU A 98 -21.45 -9.09 -4.04
C LEU A 98 -22.74 -9.42 -3.28
N ARG A 99 -22.64 -9.80 -1.99
CA ARG A 99 -23.82 -10.07 -1.15
C ARG A 99 -24.69 -8.83 -0.97
N ARG A 100 -24.09 -7.66 -0.71
CA ARG A 100 -24.80 -6.39 -0.57
C ARG A 100 -25.54 -6.02 -1.86
N TRP A 101 -24.87 -6.13 -3.00
CA TRP A 101 -25.49 -5.85 -4.31
C TRP A 101 -26.60 -6.84 -4.65
N ALA A 102 -26.44 -8.13 -4.36
CA ALA A 102 -27.49 -9.12 -4.56
C ALA A 102 -28.76 -8.78 -3.75
N MET A 103 -28.62 -8.31 -2.50
CA MET A 103 -29.76 -7.87 -1.69
C MET A 103 -30.45 -6.63 -2.27
N VAL A 104 -29.69 -5.64 -2.72
CA VAL A 104 -30.24 -4.41 -3.33
C VAL A 104 -30.98 -4.73 -4.63
N LEU A 105 -30.37 -5.51 -5.53
CA LEU A 105 -31.01 -5.90 -6.79
C LEU A 105 -32.23 -6.80 -6.55
N GLY A 106 -32.15 -7.72 -5.59
CA GLY A 106 -33.28 -8.57 -5.22
C GLY A 106 -34.47 -7.79 -4.67
N THR A 107 -34.24 -6.83 -3.77
CA THR A 107 -35.31 -5.96 -3.24
C THR A 107 -35.91 -5.07 -4.32
N ALA A 108 -35.09 -4.47 -5.19
CA ALA A 108 -35.58 -3.69 -6.33
C ALA A 108 -36.43 -4.55 -7.30
N ALA A 109 -36.01 -5.79 -7.57
CA ALA A 109 -36.76 -6.72 -8.42
C ALA A 109 -38.12 -7.09 -7.82
N VAL A 110 -38.19 -7.36 -6.51
CA VAL A 110 -39.44 -7.64 -5.80
C VAL A 110 -40.39 -6.44 -5.81
N MET A 111 -39.87 -5.24 -5.55
CA MET A 111 -40.64 -4.00 -5.61
C MET A 111 -41.22 -3.76 -7.01
N PHE A 112 -40.39 -3.95 -8.04
CA PHE A 112 -40.81 -3.81 -9.43
C PHE A 112 -41.90 -4.82 -9.81
N TRP A 113 -41.73 -6.09 -9.41
CA TRP A 113 -42.74 -7.12 -9.63
C TRP A 113 -44.05 -6.82 -8.92
N GLY A 114 -44.00 -6.40 -7.66
CA GLY A 114 -45.19 -6.00 -6.89
C GLY A 114 -45.93 -4.82 -7.52
N TRP A 115 -45.20 -3.78 -7.92
CA TRP A 115 -45.76 -2.63 -8.64
C TRP A 115 -46.43 -3.05 -9.95
N ARG A 116 -45.77 -3.89 -10.75
CA ARG A 116 -46.29 -4.35 -12.04
C ARG A 116 -47.57 -5.17 -11.87
N SER A 117 -47.62 -6.04 -10.87
CA SER A 117 -48.82 -6.86 -10.58
C SER A 117 -49.98 -6.06 -10.00
N TYR A 118 -49.72 -4.92 -9.35
CA TYR A 118 -50.76 -4.02 -8.86
C TYR A 118 -51.41 -3.18 -9.98
N MET A 119 -50.63 -2.81 -11.00
CA MET A 119 -51.08 -1.99 -12.14
C MET A 119 -51.72 -2.80 -13.27
N ALA A 120 -51.66 -4.13 -13.22
CA ALA A 120 -52.24 -5.05 -14.21
C ALA A 120 -53.59 -5.59 -13.72
#